data_AF-A0A194PKC0-F1
#
_entry.id   AF-A0A194PKC0-F1
#
_cell.length_a   1.000
_cell.length_b   1.000
_cell.length_c   1.000
_cell.angle_alpha   90.00
_cell.angle_beta   90.00
_cell.angle_gamma   90.00
#
_symmetry.space_group_name_H-M   'P 1'
#
loop_
_entity.id
_entity.type
_entity.pdbx_description
1 polymer ?
#
loop_
_entity_poly.entity_id
_entity_poly.type
_entity_poly.pdbx_seq_one_letter_code
_entity_poly.pdbx_strand_id
1 'polypeptide(L)' 'MKMIKCEGVGNLYYFFVSVTKFIRIGIADKNDNPPYFDKELYEAEVDENEDIQHTVLTVTAKDHDECK' A
#
# COMPACT_ATOMS: atom_id res chain seq x y z
N MET A 1 -16.92 10.52 28.64
CA MET A 1 -16.57 11.50 29.68
C MET A 1 -17.05 10.92 31.00
N LYS A 2 -16.15 10.46 31.87
CA LYS A 2 -16.51 9.67 33.06
C LYS A 2 -16.06 10.41 34.32
N MET A 3 -17.00 10.65 35.23
CA MET A 3 -16.74 11.21 36.55
C MET A 3 -16.51 10.04 37.52
N ILE A 4 -15.46 10.11 38.33
CA ILE A 4 -15.22 9.15 39.41
C ILE A 4 -15.66 9.81 40.72
N LYS A 5 -16.56 9.13 41.43
CA LYS A 5 -17.00 9.52 42.78
C LYS A 5 -16.11 8.84 43.81
N CYS A 6 -15.55 9.62 44.74
CA CYS A 6 -14.85 9.14 45.93
C CYS A 6 -15.49 9.75 47.18
N GLU A 7 -15.61 8.97 48.25
CA GLU A 7 -16.10 9.43 49.55
C GLU A 7 -14.98 9.33 50.59
N GLY A 8 -14.76 10.41 51.34
CA GLY A 8 -13.77 10.46 52.42
C GLY A 8 -14.24 11.39 53.53
N VAL A 9 -14.22 10.90 54.78
CA VAL A 9 -14.58 11.62 56.02
C VAL A 9 -15.80 12.54 55.85
N GLY A 10 -16.93 11.97 55.42
CA GLY A 10 -18.21 12.69 55.26
C GLY A 10 -18.29 13.66 54.08
N ASN A 11 -17.23 13.76 53.26
CA ASN A 11 -17.20 14.61 52.07
C ASN A 11 -17.16 13.79 50.78
N LEU A 12 -17.89 14.30 49.78
CA LEU A 12 -18.01 13.74 48.44
C LEU A 12 -17.07 14.46 47.47
N TYR A 13 -16.22 13.70 46.80
CA TYR A 13 -15.28 14.21 45.80
C TYR A 13 -15.60 13.63 44.43
N TYR A 14 -15.56 14.48 43.40
CA TYR A 14 -15.74 14.07 42.01
C TYR A 14 -14.52 14.43 41.18
N PHE A 15 -13.95 13.46 40.49
CA PHE A 15 -12.78 13.64 39.64
C PHE A 15 -13.15 13.47 38.16
N PHE A 16 -12.62 14.35 37.34
CA PHE A 16 -12.72 14.26 35.89
C PHE A 16 -11.58 13.39 35.35
N VAL A 17 -11.93 12.30 34.67
CA VAL A 17 -10.93 11.46 33.99
C VAL A 17 -11.11 11.59 32.48
N SER A 18 -10.03 11.99 31.81
CA SER A 18 -9.89 11.94 30.36
C SER A 18 -8.92 10.83 29.98
N VAL A 19 -9.26 10.08 28.94
CA VAL A 19 -8.40 9.02 28.39
C VAL A 19 -8.28 9.27 26.91
N THR A 20 -7.05 9.45 26.45
CA THR A 20 -6.70 9.57 25.04
C THR A 20 -6.09 8.24 24.56
N LYS A 21 -6.52 7.76 23.40
CA LYS A 21 -5.92 6.59 22.75
C LYS A 21 -5.38 6.97 21.39
N PHE A 22 -4.20 6.46 21.07
CA PHE A 22 -3.62 6.56 19.75
C PHE A 22 -4.08 5.38 18.90
N ILE A 23 -4.59 5.68 17.71
CA ILE A 23 -4.94 4.68 16.70
C ILE A 23 -3.93 4.83 15.57
N ARG A 24 -3.30 3.72 15.19
CA ARG A 24 -2.46 3.65 13.99
C ARG A 24 -3.32 3.14 12.84
N ILE A 25 -3.43 3.93 11.79
CA ILE A 25 -4.13 3.56 10.56
C ILE A 25 -3.07 3.26 9.52
N GLY A 26 -3.07 2.04 9.00
CA GLY A 26 -2.29 1.67 7.82
C GLY A 26 -3.20 1.72 6.60
N ILE A 27 -2.82 2.50 5.60
CA ILE A 27 -3.47 2.46 4.29
C ILE A 27 -2.70 1.43 3.48
N ALA A 28 -3.37 0.35 3.10
CA ALA A 28 -2.80 -0.60 2.15
C ALA A 28 -3.07 -0.06 0.75
N ASP A 29 -2.01 0.08 -0.04
CA ASP A 29 -2.14 0.34 -1.46
C ASP A 29 -2.86 -0.84 -2.12
N LYS A 30 -3.88 -0.51 -2.90
CA LYS A 30 -4.64 -1.49 -3.67
C LYS A 30 -4.02 -1.47 -5.06
N ASN A 31 -3.62 -2.63 -5.57
CA ASN A 31 -3.16 -2.74 -6.95
C ASN A 31 -4.31 -2.36 -7.89
N ASP A 32 -4.31 -1.10 -8.30
CA ASP A 32 -5.26 -0.49 -9.22
C ASP A 32 -4.57 0.20 -10.40
N ASN A 33 -3.23 0.15 -10.48
CA ASN A 33 -2.49 0.57 -11.65
C ASN A 33 -2.02 -0.65 -12.45
N PRO A 34 -2.66 -0.97 -13.59
CA PRO A 34 -2.19 -2.07 -14.42
C PRO A 34 -0.81 -1.75 -15.04
N PRO A 35 0.02 -2.77 -15.31
CA PRO A 35 1.30 -2.58 -15.95
C PRO A 35 1.15 -2.01 -17.37
N TYR A 36 2.10 -1.19 -17.78
CA TYR A 36 2.12 -0.50 -19.07
C TYR A 36 3.45 -0.70 -19.80
N PHE A 37 3.42 -0.55 -21.12
CA PHE A 37 4.61 -0.61 -21.97
C PHE A 37 5.00 0.81 -22.40
N ASP A 38 6.29 1.08 -22.56
CA ASP A 38 6.79 2.40 -22.97
C ASP A 38 6.45 2.75 -24.43
N LYS A 39 6.24 1.74 -25.29
CA LYS A 39 5.90 1.90 -26.70
C LYS A 39 4.54 1.29 -27.01
N GLU A 40 3.82 1.94 -27.91
CA GLU A 40 2.56 1.43 -28.46
C GLU A 40 2.77 0.25 -29.42
N LEU A 41 3.94 0.19 -30.08
CA LEU A 41 4.30 -0.87 -31.01
C LEU A 41 5.77 -1.27 -30.85
N TYR A 42 6.02 -2.57 -30.86
CA TYR A 42 7.36 -3.16 -30.95
C TYR A 42 7.43 -4.04 -32.20
N GLU A 43 8.30 -3.69 -33.13
CA GLU A 43 8.60 -4.47 -34.33
C GLU A 43 10.07 -4.91 -34.31
N ALA A 44 10.32 -6.12 -34.82
CA ALA A 44 11.64 -6.68 -34.99
C ALA A 44 11.65 -7.56 -36.25
N GLU A 45 12.77 -7.56 -36.95
CA GLU A 45 13.03 -8.39 -38.12
C GLU A 45 14.10 -9.43 -37.77
N VAL A 46 13.98 -10.64 -38.32
CA VAL A 46 14.91 -11.74 -38.09
C VAL A 46 15.20 -12.45 -39.41
N ASP A 47 16.45 -12.83 -39.62
CA ASP A 47 16.86 -13.58 -40.82
C ASP A 47 16.29 -15.01 -40.79
N GLU A 48 16.07 -15.60 -41.96
CA GLU A 48 15.58 -16.97 -42.08
C GLU A 48 16.63 -18.02 -41.65
N ASN A 49 17.91 -17.64 -41.65
CA ASN A 49 19.04 -18.51 -41.35
C ASN A 49 19.45 -18.48 -39.87
N GLU A 50 18.59 -17.94 -39.00
CA GLU A 50 18.93 -17.74 -37.60
C GLU A 50 18.84 -19.02 -36.76
N ASP A 51 19.71 -19.13 -35.76
CA ASP A 51 19.87 -20.34 -34.95
C ASP A 51 18.61 -20.69 -34.14
N ILE A 52 18.47 -21.99 -33.85
CA ILE A 52 17.39 -22.50 -33.01
C ILE A 52 17.55 -21.94 -31.59
N GLN A 53 16.48 -21.36 -31.04
CA GLN A 53 16.44 -20.60 -29.77
C GLN A 53 16.97 -19.16 -29.84
N HIS A 54 17.10 -18.58 -31.03
CA HIS A 54 17.35 -17.15 -31.16
C HIS A 54 16.21 -16.32 -30.56
N THR A 55 16.55 -15.35 -29.70
CA THR A 55 15.57 -14.44 -29.08
C THR A 55 15.41 -13.20 -29.95
N VAL A 56 14.25 -13.06 -30.58
CA VAL A 56 13.97 -11.98 -31.55
C VAL A 56 13.67 -10.64 -30.86
N LEU A 57 12.94 -10.66 -29.75
CA LEU A 57 12.56 -9.45 -29.05
C LEU A 57 12.34 -9.73 -27.57
N THR A 58 12.87 -8.85 -26.72
CA THR A 58 12.55 -8.80 -25.29
C THR A 58 11.87 -7.47 -25.00
N VAL A 59 10.68 -7.51 -24.41
CA VAL A 59 9.93 -6.32 -23.99
C VAL A 59 9.77 -6.30 -22.48
N THR A 60 9.71 -5.09 -21.92
CA THR A 60 9.53 -4.88 -20.48
C THR A 60 8.27 -4.05 -20.27
N ALA A 61 7.40 -4.54 -19.39
CA ALA A 61 6.28 -3.77 -18.86
C ALA A 61 6.71 -3.15 -17.51
N LYS A 62 6.27 -1.94 -17.24
CA LYS A 62 6.46 -1.24 -15.97
C LYS A 62 5.13 -1.19 -15.23
N ASP A 63 5.19 -1.41 -13.93
CA ASP A 63 4.05 -1.26 -13.04
C ASP A 63 4.40 -0.19 -12.00
N HIS A 64 3.48 0.75 -11.77
CA HIS A 64 3.66 1.83 -10.81
C HIS A 64 3.25 1.43 -9.39
N ASP A 65 2.58 0.29 -9.23
CA ASP A 65 2.22 -0.24 -7.92
C ASP A 65 3.47 -0.72 -7.17
N GLU A 66 3.47 -0.56 -5.85
CA GLU A 66 4.54 -1.09 -4.99
C GLU A 66 4.66 -2.60 -5.22
N CYS A 67 5.84 -3.08 -5.63
CA CYS A 67 6.13 -4.52 -5.66
C CYS A 67 5.93 -5.10 -4.24
N LYS A 68 4.87 -5.90 -4.07
CA LYS A 68 4.69 -6.77 -2.90
C LYS A 68 5.43 -8.09 -3.07
#